data_AF-A0A5C5ZPA8-F1
#
_entry.id   AF-A0A5C5ZPA8-F1
#
_cell.length_a   1.000
_cell.length_b   1.000
_cell.length_c   1.000
_cell.angle_alpha   90.00
_cell.angle_beta   90.00
_cell.angle_gamma   90.00
#
_symmetry.space_group_name_H-M   'P 1'
#
loop_
_entity.id
_entity.type
_entity.pdbx_description
1 polymer ?
#
loop_
_entity_poly.entity_id
_entity_poly.type
_entity_poly.pdbx_seq_one_letter_code
_entity_poly.pdbx_strand_id
1 'polypeptide(L)' 'MAKPQQGETYKCQTCGMQLEVKSPCQCDSGEPTLTCCSQPLAKE' A
#
# COMPACT_ATOMS: atom_id res chain seq x y z
N MET A 1 2.91 7.87 -7.24
CA MET A 1 3.19 7.29 -5.89
C MET A 1 4.27 6.23 -6.05
N ALA A 2 5.41 6.40 -5.38
CA ALA A 2 6.52 5.45 -5.45
C ALA A 2 6.06 4.02 -5.10
N LYS A 3 6.69 3.02 -5.71
CA LYS A 3 6.38 1.60 -5.48
C LYS A 3 6.52 1.24 -3.99
N PRO A 4 5.54 0.53 -3.39
CA PRO A 4 5.64 0.05 -2.03
C PRO A 4 6.88 -0.83 -1.84
N GLN A 5 7.64 -0.55 -0.79
CA GLN A 5 8.86 -1.28 -0.44
C GLN A 5 8.57 -2.32 0.64
N GLN A 6 9.35 -3.41 0.63
CA GLN A 6 9.24 -4.45 1.64
C GLN A 6 9.43 -3.87 3.05
N GLY A 7 8.55 -4.26 3.98
CA GLY A 7 8.51 -3.77 5.35
C GLY A 7 7.68 -2.50 5.53
N GLU A 8 7.25 -1.83 4.47
CA GLU A 8 6.34 -0.69 4.60
C GLU A 8 4.97 -1.16 5.09
N THR A 9 4.37 -0.35 5.96
CA THR A 9 3.02 -0.59 6.49
C THR A 9 2.08 0.50 6.01
N TYR A 10 0.87 0.08 5.63
CA TYR A 10 -0.21 0.94 5.19
C TYR A 10 -1.44 0.70 6.05
N LYS A 11 -2.19 1.75 6.34
CA LYS A 11 -3.39 1.68 7.19
C LYS A 11 -4.57 2.38 6.55
N CYS A 12 -5.74 1.74 6.65
CA CYS A 12 -7.01 2.35 6.32
C CYS A 12 -7.45 3.22 7.50
N GLN A 13 -7.57 4.52 7.26
CA GLN A 13 -8.01 5.45 8.30
C GLN A 13 -9.50 5.29 8.67
N THR A 14 -10.30 4.63 7.82
CA THR A 14 -11.74 4.44 8.05
C THR A 14 -12.05 3.23 8.92
N CYS A 15 -11.49 2.06 8.60
CA CYS A 15 -11.81 0.81 9.28
C CYS A 15 -10.67 0.23 10.12
N GLY A 16 -9.46 0.83 10.06
CA GLY A 16 -8.30 0.39 10.82
C GLY A 16 -7.52 -0.79 10.23
N MET A 17 -7.91 -1.31 9.06
CA MET A 17 -7.17 -2.40 8.40
C MET A 17 -5.73 -2.01 8.10
N GLN A 18 -4.78 -2.89 8.41
CA GLN A 18 -3.35 -2.71 8.13
C GLN A 18 -2.86 -3.70 7.07
N LEU A 19 -1.92 -3.24 6.25
CA LEU A 19 -1.23 -3.99 5.20
C LEU A 19 0.27 -3.82 5.38
N GLU A 20 1.00 -4.92 5.46
CA GLU A 20 2.46 -4.92 5.45
C GLU A 20 2.96 -5.47 4.11
N VAL A 21 3.87 -4.76 3.47
CA VAL A 21 4.48 -5.19 2.21
C VAL A 21 5.50 -6.29 2.52
N LYS A 22 5.17 -7.55 2.23
CA LYS A 22 6.09 -8.68 2.39
C LYS A 22 7.10 -8.82 1.24
N SER A 23 6.74 -8.34 0.06
CA SER A 23 7.60 -8.36 -1.14
C SER A 23 7.27 -7.18 -2.06
N PRO A 24 8.27 -6.50 -2.65
CA PRO A 24 8.04 -5.32 -3.47
C PRO A 24 7.60 -5.70 -4.90
N CYS A 25 6.79 -4.84 -5.52
CA CYS A 25 6.37 -5.02 -6.91
C CYS A 25 7.56 -4.91 -7.88
N GLN A 26 7.79 -5.95 -8.68
CA GLN A 26 8.90 -6.06 -9.63
C GLN A 26 8.58 -5.55 -11.04
N CYS A 27 7.34 -5.14 -11.32
CA CYS A 27 6.95 -4.69 -12.66
C CYS A 27 7.76 -3.46 -13.09
N ASP A 28 8.33 -3.44 -14.29
CA ASP A 28 9.15 -2.32 -14.78
C ASP A 28 8.36 -1.02 -14.92
N SER A 29 7.07 -1.11 -15.25
CA SER A 29 6.15 0.01 -15.40
C SER A 29 4.88 -0.17 -14.55
N GLY A 30 4.33 0.94 -14.09
CA GLY A 30 3.09 1.00 -13.31
C GLY A 30 3.33 1.29 -11.83
N GLU A 31 2.45 2.11 -11.26
CA GLU A 31 2.42 2.41 -9.83
C GLU A 31 1.25 1.63 -9.21
N PRO A 32 1.50 0.66 -8.31
CA PRO A 32 0.42 -0.08 -7.68
C PRO A 32 -0.39 0.87 -6.79
N THR A 33 -1.73 0.81 -6.90
CA THR A 33 -2.64 1.58 -6.06
C THR A 33 -3.19 0.67 -4.97
N LEU A 34 -2.90 1.01 -3.71
CA LEU A 34 -3.42 0.29 -2.54
C LEU A 34 -4.67 0.99 -2.03
N THR A 35 -5.84 0.35 -2.14
CA THR A 35 -7.13 0.92 -1.70
C THR A 35 -7.85 0.03 -0.69
N CYS A 36 -8.57 0.67 0.24
CA CYS A 36 -9.47 0.03 1.19
C CYS A 36 -10.63 1.00 1.49
N CYS A 37 -11.86 0.49 1.64
CA CYS A 37 -13.06 1.32 1.82
C CYS A 37 -13.23 2.39 0.71
N SER A 38 -12.88 2.04 -0.54
CA SER A 38 -12.90 2.94 -1.71
C SER A 38 -12.00 4.17 -1.59
N GLN A 39 -11.05 4.17 -0.65
CA GLN A 39 -10.07 5.23 -0.43
C GLN A 39 -8.65 4.67 -0.53
N PRO A 40 -7.66 5.49 -0.94
CA PRO A 40 -6.26 5.08 -0.90
C PRO A 40 -5.82 4.87 0.56
N LEU A 41 -5.01 3.84 0.77
CA LEU A 41 -4.40 3.58 2.07
C LEU A 41 -3.31 4.61 2.37
N ALA A 42 -3.20 5.03 3.63
CA ALA A 42 -2.14 5.92 4.09
C ALA A 42 -0.92 5.10 4.53
N LYS A 43 0.29 5.57 4.20
CA LYS A 43 1.53 5.01 4.74
C LYS A 43 1.68 5.42 6.21
N GLU A 44 2.01 4.47 7.09
CA GLU A 44 2.38 4.77 8.49
C GLU A 44 3.87 5.02 8.66
#